data_AF-A0A916HN48-F1
#
_entry.id   AF-A0A916HN48-F1
#
_cell.length_a   1.000
_cell.length_b   1.000
_cell.length_c   1.000
_cell.angle_alpha   90.00
_cell.angle_beta   90.00
_cell.angle_gamma   90.00
#
_symmetry.space_group_name_H-M   'P 1'
#
loop_
_entity.id
_entity.type
_entity.pdbx_description
1 polymer ?
#
loop_
_entity_poly.entity_id
_entity_poly.type
_entity_poly.pdbx_seq_one_letter_code
_entity_poly.pdbx_strand_id
1 'polypeptide(L)' 'MKIGIIRNPNEPETVWNAFRFGVTSLLMEHEVKVFLLGKGVESESIQDKKFNVQEQIGLFVEHKGQIFAC' A
#
# COMPACT_ATOMS: atom_id res chain seq x y z
N MET A 1 15.80 5.90 3.42
CA MET A 1 15.45 5.54 4.82
C MET A 1 14.78 4.16 4.84
N LYS A 2 14.52 3.57 6.03
CA LYS A 2 13.68 2.38 6.17
C LYS A 2 12.32 2.77 6.73
N ILE A 3 11.25 2.45 6.02
CA ILE A 3 9.88 2.90 6.32
C ILE A 3 8.98 1.68 6.48
N GLY A 4 8.25 1.62 7.59
CA GLY A 4 7.22 0.63 7.85
C GLY A 4 5.83 1.28 7.82
N ILE A 5 4.89 0.69 7.09
CA ILE A 5 3.50 1.12 7.01
C ILE A 5 2.64 -0.01 7.57
N ILE A 6 1.78 0.30 8.54
CA ILE A 6 0.82 -0.68 9.10
C ILE A 6 -0.58 -0.25 8.70
N ARG A 7 -1.34 -1.17 8.09
CA ARG A 7 -2.72 -0.89 7.66
C ARG A 7 -3.66 -1.97 8.19
N ASN A 8 -4.74 -1.53 8.85
CA ASN A 8 -5.81 -2.40 9.35
C ASN A 8 -7.19 -2.09 8.73
N PRO A 9 -7.63 -0.83 8.61
CA PRO A 9 -8.88 -0.52 7.91
C PRO A 9 -8.72 -0.59 6.38
N ASN A 10 -9.78 -0.99 5.68
CA ASN A 10 -9.86 -1.10 4.23
C ASN A 10 -10.63 0.06 3.55
N GLU A 11 -10.70 1.23 4.20
CA GLU A 11 -11.31 2.40 3.55
C GLU A 11 -10.48 2.83 2.32
N PRO A 12 -11.10 2.96 1.12
CA PRO A 12 -10.38 3.12 -0.14
C PRO A 12 -9.36 4.26 -0.14
N GLU A 13 -9.77 5.46 0.29
CA GLU A 13 -8.90 6.64 0.33
C GLU A 13 -7.65 6.40 1.17
N THR A 14 -7.84 5.82 2.35
CA THR A 14 -6.76 5.65 3.32
C THR A 14 -5.76 4.57 2.89
N VAL A 15 -6.25 3.50 2.27
CA VAL A 15 -5.41 2.43 1.71
C VAL A 15 -4.65 2.99 0.50
N TRP A 16 -5.34 3.70 -0.39
CA TRP A 16 -4.74 4.34 -1.55
C TRP A 16 -3.64 5.32 -1.16
N ASN A 17 -3.89 6.19 -0.17
CA ASN A 17 -2.90 7.14 0.33
C ASN A 17 -1.68 6.43 0.95
N ALA A 18 -1.88 5.32 1.67
CA ALA A 18 -0.79 4.55 2.26
C ALA A 18 0.12 3.95 1.18
N PHE A 19 -0.45 3.32 0.15
CA PHE A 19 0.33 2.77 -0.96
C PHE A 19 0.96 3.87 -1.81
N ARG A 20 0.26 4.98 -2.07
CA ARG A 20 0.80 6.14 -2.79
C ARG A 20 2.02 6.76 -2.09
N PHE A 21 1.95 6.90 -0.77
CA PHE A 21 3.09 7.33 0.03
C PHE A 21 4.25 6.32 -0.05
N GLY A 22 3.93 5.03 0.02
CA GLY A 22 4.90 3.95 -0.15
C GLY A 22 5.62 4.00 -1.51
N VAL A 23 4.87 4.11 -2.61
CA VAL A 23 5.39 4.24 -3.98
C VAL A 23 6.30 5.46 -4.09
N THR A 24 5.85 6.63 -3.61
CA THR A 24 6.65 7.86 -3.65
C THR A 24 7.97 7.68 -2.88
N SER A 25 7.92 7.02 -1.73
CA SER A 25 9.11 6.73 -0.93
C SER A 25 10.07 5.77 -1.63
N LEU A 26 9.57 4.74 -2.31
CA LEU A 26 10.39 3.81 -3.10
C LEU A 26 11.08 4.54 -4.28
N LEU A 27 10.37 5.45 -4.95
CA LEU A 27 10.94 6.29 -6.01
C LEU A 27 12.06 7.22 -5.50
N MET A 28 12.02 7.58 -4.22
CA MET A 28 13.09 8.33 -3.54
C MET A 28 14.19 7.42 -2.95
N GLU A 29 14.30 6.19 -3.46
CA GLU A 29 15.32 5.21 -3.07
C GLU A 29 15.28 4.85 -1.56
N HIS A 30 14.09 4.84 -0.98
CA HIS A 30 13.87 4.33 0.38
C HIS A 30 13.42 2.86 0.35
N GLU A 31 13.72 2.12 1.42
CA GLU A 31 13.20 0.77 1.63
C GLU A 31 11.84 0.88 2.33
N VAL A 32 10.79 0.31 1.74
CA VAL A 32 9.43 0.39 2.27
C VAL A 32 8.82 -1.01 2.44
N LYS A 33 8.24 -1.24 3.63
CA LYS A 33 7.52 -2.46 3.99
C LYS A 33 6.11 -2.10 4.45
N VAL A 34 5.11 -2.76 3.89
CA VAL A 34 3.70 -2.62 4.29
C VAL A 34 3.28 -3.90 5.02
N PHE A 35 2.63 -3.76 6.18
CA PHE A 35 2.04 -4.86 6.93
C PHE A 35 0.53 -4.66 7.02
N LEU A 36 -0.22 -5.55 6.38
CA LEU A 36 -1.68 -5.57 6.34
C LEU A 36 -2.21 -6.46 7.46
N LEU A 37 -3.18 -5.95 8.21
CA LEU A 37 -3.84 -6.63 9.33
C LEU A 37 -5.35 -6.60 9.13
N GLY A 38 -6.06 -7.63 9.60
CA GLY A 38 -7.52 -7.63 9.68
C GLY A 38 -8.18 -7.32 8.33
N LYS A 39 -9.01 -6.28 8.27
CA LYS A 39 -9.68 -5.87 7.02
C LYS A 39 -8.70 -5.39 5.95
N GLY A 40 -7.51 -4.93 6.36
CA GLY A 40 -6.47 -4.43 5.48
C GLY A 40 -5.92 -5.49 4.54
N VAL A 41 -6.09 -6.78 4.85
CA VAL A 41 -5.73 -7.89 3.96
C VAL A 41 -6.55 -7.87 2.67
N GLU A 42 -7.79 -7.36 2.72
CA GLU A 42 -8.67 -7.25 1.56
C GLU A 42 -8.32 -6.06 0.64
N SER A 43 -7.20 -5.35 0.90
CA SER A 43 -6.84 -4.12 0.18
C SER A 43 -6.71 -4.32 -1.33
N GLU A 44 -6.26 -5.49 -1.79
CA GLU A 44 -6.14 -5.81 -3.22
C GLU A 44 -7.50 -5.95 -3.92
N SER A 45 -8.56 -6.23 -3.16
CA SER A 45 -9.92 -6.40 -3.68
C SER A 45 -10.74 -5.12 -3.64
N ILE A 46 -10.19 -4.01 -3.14
CA ILE A 46 -10.90 -2.72 -3.08
C ILE A 46 -11.11 -2.21 -4.50
N GLN A 47 -12.39 -2.07 -4.87
CA GLN A 47 -12.82 -1.37 -6.07
C GLN A 47 -13.49 -0.06 -5.68
N ASP A 48 -12.90 1.05 -6.09
CA ASP A 48 -13.46 2.38 -5.84
C ASP A 48 -13.31 3.24 -7.11
N LYS A 49 -14.32 4.08 -7.38
CA LYS A 49 -14.35 4.92 -8.60
C LYS A 49 -13.36 6.08 -8.55
N LYS A 50 -12.98 6.53 -7.36
CA LYS A 50 -12.11 7.68 -7.13
C LYS A 50 -10.68 7.25 -6.76
N PHE A 51 -10.55 6.18 -5.99
CA PHE A 51 -9.27 5.71 -5.47
C PHE A 51 -8.88 4.36 -6.06
N ASN A 52 -8.00 4.38 -7.06
CA ASN A 52 -7.51 3.17 -7.70
C ASN A 52 -6.44 2.47 -6.84
N VAL A 53 -6.89 1.73 -5.81
CA VAL A 53 -6.01 1.02 -4.87
C VAL A 53 -5.16 -0.03 -5.57
N GLN A 54 -5.74 -0.78 -6.52
CA GLN A 54 -5.06 -1.83 -7.25
C GLN A 54 -3.85 -1.31 -8.03
N GLU A 55 -3.99 -0.16 -8.68
CA GLU A 55 -2.88 0.50 -9.38
C GLU A 55 -1.75 0.88 -8.42
N GLN A 56 -2.06 1.45 -7.26
CA GLN A 56 -1.02 1.83 -6.29
C GLN A 56 -0.31 0.60 -5.68
N ILE A 57 -1.04 -0.49 -5.43
CA ILE A 57 -0.44 -1.75 -4.98
C ILE A 57 0.47 -2.33 -6.08
N GLY A 58 0.02 -2.32 -7.33
CA GLY A 58 0.82 -2.76 -8.48
C GLY A 58 2.12 -1.98 -8.61
N LEU A 59 2.05 -0.65 -8.59
CA LEU A 59 3.22 0.23 -8.60
C LEU A 59 4.15 -0.03 -7.40
N PHE A 60 3.59 -0.28 -6.22
CA PHE A 60 4.37 -0.56 -5.02
C PHE A 60 5.21 -1.83 -5.17
N VAL A 61 4.63 -2.89 -5.72
CA VAL A 61 5.34 -4.15 -6.00
C VAL A 61 6.36 -3.98 -7.14
N GLU A 62 6.00 -3.26 -8.21
CA GLU A 62 6.91 -2.95 -9.32
C GLU A 62 8.19 -2.24 -8.84
N HIS A 63 8.04 -1.30 -7.91
CA HIS A 63 9.16 -0.58 -7.29
C HIS A 63 9.82 -1.33 -6.12
N LYS A 64 9.64 -2.65 -6.04
CA LYS A 64 10.28 -3.55 -5.05
C LYS A 64 9.86 -3.31 -3.59
N GLY A 65 8.70 -2.70 -3.37
CA GLY A 65 8.07 -2.65 -2.06
C GLY A 65 7.68 -4.05 -1.58
N GLN A 66 7.75 -4.29 -0.28
CA GLN A 66 7.37 -5.58 0.30
C GLN A 66 6.07 -5.48 1.07
N ILE A 67 5.14 -6.39 0.81
CA ILE A 67 3.86 -6.48 1.49
C ILE A 67 3.85 -7.76 2.33
N PHE A 68 3.45 -7.62 3.58
CA PHE A 68 3.18 -8.71 4.51
C PHE A 68 1.69 -8.64 4.89
N ALA A 69 1.05 -9.79 5.06
CA ALA A 69 -0.35 -9.89 5.47
C ALA A 69 -0.50 -10.98 6.52
N CYS A 70 -1.44 -10.78 7.46
CA CYS A 70 -1.80 -11.72 8.53
C CYS A 70 -3.29 -12.04 8.49
#